data_AF-A0A838PKV8-F1
#
_entry.id   AF-A0A838PKV8-F1
#
_cell.length_a   1.000
_cell.length_b   1.000
_cell.length_c   1.000
_cell.angle_alpha   90.00
_cell.angle_beta   90.00
_cell.angle_gamma   90.00
#
_symmetry.space_group_name_H-M   'P 1'
#
loop_
_entity.id
_entity.type
_entity.pdbx_description
1 polymer ?
#
loop_
_entity_poly.entity_id
_entity_poly.type
_entity_poly.pdbx_seq_one_letter_code
_entity_poly.pdbx_strand_id
1 'polypeptide(L)'
;MARTASPPTHARRRRASSLRAALTLALVAVAGCGGPPEDATDARAAVDTLLAACAEGRPTVVLESLTEPARNAFARGRTTGEGCNDALGLGLPPAAPEEAAKPFEEARVAELEESGGIARATLEAGARRSEVEVERVGSRWLVNNPAVPTD
;
A
#
# COMPACT_ATOMS: atom_id res chain seq x y z
N MET A 1 24.38 14.59 -42.51
CA MET A 1 23.72 13.49 -43.24
C MET A 1 22.41 13.19 -42.53
N ALA A 2 21.29 13.47 -43.20
CA ALA A 2 19.95 13.43 -42.64
C ALA A 2 19.25 12.09 -42.95
N ARG A 3 18.48 11.56 -41.99
CA ARG A 3 17.38 10.62 -42.24
C ARG A 3 16.22 10.94 -41.30
N THR A 4 15.18 11.55 -41.88
CA THR A 4 13.83 11.68 -41.33
C THR A 4 13.03 10.44 -41.72
N ALA A 5 12.27 9.84 -40.79
CA ALA A 5 11.32 8.77 -41.07
C ALA A 5 9.96 9.11 -40.45
N SER A 6 8.92 9.06 -41.30
CA SER A 6 7.55 9.51 -41.06
C SER A 6 6.64 8.43 -40.46
N PRO A 7 5.51 8.80 -39.82
CA PRO A 7 4.60 7.87 -39.12
C PRO A 7 3.58 7.19 -40.06
N PRO A 8 3.00 6.04 -39.67
CA PRO A 8 1.89 5.42 -40.38
C PRO A 8 0.52 6.02 -40.00
N THR A 9 -0.20 6.40 -41.05
CA THR A 9 -1.57 6.91 -41.10
C THR A 9 -2.57 5.76 -41.04
N HIS A 10 -3.35 5.61 -39.97
CA HIS A 10 -4.49 4.67 -39.95
C HIS A 10 -5.78 5.37 -40.39
N ALA A 11 -6.26 4.95 -41.57
CA ALA A 11 -7.45 5.43 -42.22
C ALA A 11 -8.75 5.03 -41.46
N ARG A 12 -9.58 6.05 -41.23
CA ARG A 12 -10.98 5.99 -40.83
C ARG A 12 -11.80 5.11 -41.80
N ARG A 13 -12.53 4.11 -41.29
CA ARG A 13 -13.76 3.60 -41.95
C ARG A 13 -14.95 3.81 -41.03
N ARG A 14 -15.80 4.76 -41.43
CA ARG A 14 -17.15 4.97 -40.91
C ARG A 14 -18.07 3.90 -41.49
N ARG A 15 -18.92 3.30 -40.66
CA ARG A 15 -20.26 2.87 -41.08
C ARG A 15 -21.24 3.39 -40.04
N ALA A 16 -22.07 4.31 -40.50
CA ALA A 16 -23.17 4.88 -39.76
C ALA A 16 -24.45 4.07 -40.00
N SER A 17 -25.35 4.19 -39.02
CA SER A 17 -26.81 4.09 -39.14
C SER A 17 -27.44 2.69 -39.11
N SER A 18 -28.14 2.39 -38.02
CA SER A 18 -29.61 2.52 -38.00
C SER A 18 -30.20 2.17 -36.62
N LEU A 19 -31.05 3.07 -36.13
CA LEU A 19 -31.82 3.01 -34.88
C LEU A 19 -32.85 1.87 -34.87
N ARG A 20 -33.16 1.30 -33.69
CA ARG A 20 -34.52 1.25 -33.09
C ARG A 20 -34.55 0.45 -31.77
N ALA A 21 -34.72 1.21 -30.69
CA ALA A 21 -35.48 0.95 -29.46
C ALA A 21 -35.82 -0.51 -29.07
N ALA A 22 -35.27 -0.94 -27.93
CA ALA A 22 -35.99 -1.70 -26.93
C ALA A 22 -35.62 -1.15 -25.55
N LEU A 23 -36.56 -0.42 -24.99
CA LEU A 23 -36.52 0.31 -23.74
C LEU A 23 -36.82 -0.69 -22.61
N THR A 24 -35.82 -1.37 -22.08
CA THR A 24 -35.93 -2.06 -20.79
C THR A 24 -35.26 -1.19 -19.74
N LEU A 25 -36.08 -0.38 -19.05
CA LEU A 25 -35.74 0.22 -17.75
C LEU A 25 -35.46 -0.93 -16.77
N ALA A 26 -34.22 -1.39 -16.71
CA ALA A 26 -33.73 -2.05 -15.52
C ALA A 26 -33.44 -0.93 -14.52
N LEU A 27 -34.32 -0.78 -13.52
CA LEU A 27 -34.01 -0.11 -12.27
C LEU A 27 -32.74 -0.76 -11.72
N VAL A 28 -31.57 -0.21 -12.05
CA VAL A 28 -30.36 -0.47 -11.29
C VAL A 28 -30.58 0.28 -10.00
N ALA A 29 -31.13 -0.42 -9.01
CA ALA A 29 -30.99 -0.03 -7.62
C ALA A 29 -29.48 0.09 -7.39
N VAL A 30 -28.97 1.31 -7.48
CA VAL A 30 -27.66 1.66 -6.94
C VAL A 30 -27.85 1.55 -5.44
N ALA A 31 -27.84 0.31 -4.94
CA ALA A 31 -27.47 0.04 -3.57
C ALA A 31 -26.18 0.83 -3.39
N GLY A 32 -26.23 1.86 -2.55
CA GLY A 32 -25.05 2.62 -2.20
C GLY A 32 -24.07 1.67 -1.54
N CYS A 33 -23.26 1.00 -2.36
CA CYS A 33 -22.00 0.42 -1.93
C CYS A 33 -21.16 1.62 -1.53
N GLY A 34 -21.36 2.09 -0.30
CA GLY A 34 -20.45 2.99 0.37
C GLY A 34 -19.11 2.28 0.37
N GLY A 35 -18.24 2.69 -0.56
CA GLY A 35 -16.84 2.31 -0.50
C GLY A 35 -16.26 2.74 0.84
N PRO A 36 -15.11 2.16 1.24
CA PRO A 36 -14.39 2.66 2.39
C PRO A 36 -14.15 4.17 2.23
N PRO A 37 -14.12 4.93 3.33
CA PRO A 37 -13.80 6.35 3.27
C PRO A 37 -12.44 6.54 2.59
N GLU A 38 -12.29 7.66 1.87
CA GLU A 38 -11.06 8.02 1.14
C GLU A 38 -9.83 7.93 2.04
N ASP A 39 -9.96 8.44 3.27
CA ASP A 39 -8.94 8.42 4.31
C ASP A 39 -8.43 7.00 4.65
N ALA A 40 -9.33 6.01 4.77
CA ALA A 40 -8.94 4.62 5.03
C ALA A 40 -8.22 3.98 3.82
N THR A 41 -8.61 4.38 2.60
CA THR A 41 -7.96 3.90 1.38
C THR A 41 -6.53 4.45 1.28
N ASP A 42 -6.35 5.73 1.56
CA ASP A 42 -5.03 6.38 1.57
C ASP A 42 -4.12 5.83 2.68
N ALA A 43 -4.66 5.60 3.88
CA ALA A 43 -3.94 4.98 4.98
C ALA A 43 -3.45 3.58 4.61
N ARG A 44 -4.31 2.74 4.01
CA ARG A 44 -3.93 1.42 3.49
C ARG A 44 -2.83 1.52 2.44
N ALA A 45 -2.98 2.43 1.47
CA ALA A 45 -1.99 2.62 0.41
C ALA A 45 -0.60 3.02 0.95
N ALA A 46 -0.55 3.82 2.02
CA ALA A 46 0.70 4.18 2.68
C ALA A 46 1.38 2.95 3.32
N VAL A 47 0.61 2.08 3.97
CA VAL A 47 1.12 0.83 4.55
C VAL A 47 1.60 -0.12 3.45
N ASP A 48 0.82 -0.31 2.38
CA ASP A 48 1.19 -1.18 1.26
C ASP A 48 2.48 -0.68 0.59
N THR A 49 2.64 0.64 0.43
CA THR A 49 3.86 1.26 -0.10
C THR A 49 5.07 0.98 0.79
N LEU A 50 4.90 1.05 2.11
CA LEU A 50 5.96 0.73 3.07
C LEU A 50 6.35 -0.76 2.99
N LEU A 51 5.38 -1.68 2.94
CA LEU A 51 5.64 -3.11 2.81
C LEU A 51 6.41 -3.43 1.53
N ALA A 52 6.00 -2.85 0.40
CA ALA A 52 6.71 -2.99 -0.87
C ALA A 52 8.15 -2.44 -0.78
N ALA A 53 8.36 -1.28 -0.15
CA ALA A 53 9.70 -0.73 0.04
C ALA A 53 10.60 -1.61 0.94
N CYS A 54 10.01 -2.28 1.95
CA CYS A 54 10.70 -3.26 2.77
C CYS A 54 11.10 -4.51 1.96
N ALA A 55 10.19 -5.05 1.16
CA ALA A 55 10.46 -6.18 0.27
C ALA A 55 11.56 -5.85 -0.75
N GLU A 56 11.54 -4.65 -1.33
CA GLU A 56 12.53 -4.18 -2.29
C GLU A 56 13.88 -3.76 -1.66
N GLY A 57 13.99 -3.74 -0.33
CA GLY A 57 15.20 -3.32 0.37
C GLY A 57 15.54 -1.84 0.13
N ARG A 58 14.55 -0.94 0.11
CA ARG A 58 14.70 0.50 -0.18
C ARG A 58 14.63 1.37 1.08
N PRO A 59 15.73 1.52 1.84
CA PRO A 59 15.70 2.16 3.15
C PRO A 59 15.26 3.62 3.12
N THR A 60 15.57 4.39 2.07
CA THR A 60 15.13 5.79 1.96
C THR A 60 13.61 5.91 1.90
N VAL A 61 12.95 5.06 1.10
CA VAL A 61 11.48 5.08 0.96
C VAL A 61 10.81 4.61 2.25
N VAL A 62 11.39 3.60 2.91
CA VAL A 62 10.95 3.15 4.22
C VAL A 62 10.99 4.33 5.19
N LEU A 63 12.15 4.98 5.35
CA LEU A 63 12.31 6.12 6.27
C LEU A 63 11.33 7.27 5.98
N GLU A 64 11.02 7.56 4.72
CA GLU A 64 10.05 8.60 4.34
C GLU A 64 8.60 8.26 4.70
N SER A 65 8.29 6.99 4.90
CA SER A 65 6.95 6.47 5.20
C SER A 65 6.72 6.26 6.70
N LEU A 66 7.76 6.50 7.52
CA LEU A 66 7.74 6.30 8.96
C LEU A 66 7.64 7.62 9.72
N THR A 67 6.97 7.59 10.87
CA THR A 67 7.06 8.64 11.89
C THR A 67 8.43 8.61 12.58
N GLU A 68 8.78 9.63 13.37
CA GLU A 68 10.07 9.66 14.07
C GLU A 68 10.27 8.48 15.06
N PRO A 69 9.30 8.10 15.90
CA PRO A 69 9.41 6.91 16.73
C PRO A 69 9.68 5.62 15.92
N ALA A 70 8.98 5.43 14.80
CA ALA A 70 9.18 4.25 13.96
C ALA A 70 10.51 4.29 13.19
N ARG A 71 11.00 5.48 12.79
CA ARG A 71 12.35 5.66 12.23
C ARG A 71 13.44 5.26 13.24
N ASN A 72 13.27 5.63 14.50
CA ASN A 72 14.19 5.22 15.57
C ASN A 72 14.18 3.70 15.78
N ALA A 73 13.02 3.05 15.62
CA ALA A 73 12.94 1.59 15.64
C ALA A 73 13.66 0.96 14.45
N PHE A 74 13.40 1.46 13.24
CA PHE A 74 14.08 1.02 12.02
C PHE A 74 15.61 1.11 12.14
N ALA A 75 16.12 2.20 12.69
CA ALA A 75 17.56 2.45 12.82
C ALA A 75 18.30 1.49 13.77
N ARG A 76 17.59 0.69 14.58
CA ARG A 76 18.22 -0.34 15.43
C ARG A 76 18.62 -1.58 14.64
N GLY A 77 17.97 -1.84 13.51
CA GLY A 77 18.31 -2.94 12.62
C GLY A 77 19.63 -2.69 11.91
N ARG A 78 20.42 -3.76 11.70
CA ARG A 78 21.70 -3.69 10.96
C ARG A 78 21.50 -3.76 9.45
N THR A 79 20.33 -4.23 9.01
CA THR A 79 19.91 -4.32 7.61
C THR A 79 18.54 -3.69 7.43
N THR A 80 18.15 -3.38 6.19
CA THR A 80 16.80 -2.87 5.90
C THR A 80 15.71 -3.82 6.36
N GLY A 81 15.89 -5.14 6.18
CA GLY A 81 14.92 -6.14 6.64
C GLY A 81 14.80 -6.21 8.17
N GLU A 82 15.93 -6.19 8.89
CA GLU A 82 15.94 -6.11 10.36
C GLU A 82 15.23 -4.82 10.84
N GLY A 83 15.53 -3.68 10.20
CA GLY A 83 14.89 -2.40 10.53
C GLY A 83 13.39 -2.40 10.26
N CYS A 84 12.94 -2.97 9.12
CA CYS A 84 11.53 -3.11 8.81
C CYS A 84 10.80 -4.00 9.83
N ASN A 85 11.43 -5.11 10.24
CA ASN A 85 10.87 -6.00 11.26
C ASN A 85 10.69 -5.26 12.60
N ASP A 86 11.68 -4.47 13.01
CA ASP A 86 11.64 -3.69 14.25
C ASP A 86 10.62 -2.53 14.17
N ALA A 87 10.52 -1.87 13.02
CA ALA A 87 9.59 -0.76 12.82
C ALA A 87 8.13 -1.21 12.76
N LEU A 88 7.86 -2.41 12.22
CA LEU A 88 6.51 -2.97 12.09
C LEU A 88 6.11 -3.90 13.25
N GLY A 89 7.03 -4.18 14.19
CA GLY A 89 6.76 -5.02 15.34
C GLY A 89 6.41 -6.48 14.99
N LEU A 90 6.84 -6.99 13.84
CA LEU A 90 6.43 -8.32 13.34
C LEU A 90 7.06 -9.48 14.12
N GLY A 91 8.16 -9.24 14.84
CA GLY A 91 8.84 -10.27 15.64
C GLY A 91 9.33 -11.45 14.80
N LEU A 92 9.73 -11.19 13.55
CA LEU A 92 10.30 -12.20 12.67
C LEU A 92 11.65 -12.68 13.21
N PRO A 93 11.95 -13.99 13.10
CA PRO A 93 13.26 -14.50 13.46
C PRO A 93 14.33 -13.92 12.52
N PRO A 94 15.60 -13.81 12.98
CA PRO A 94 16.70 -13.47 12.10
C PRO A 94 16.77 -14.43 10.91
N ALA A 95 16.91 -13.87 9.71
CA ALA A 95 17.00 -14.62 8.47
C ALA A 95 18.29 -14.27 7.72
N ALA A 96 18.71 -15.13 6.81
CA ALA A 96 19.80 -14.80 5.89
C ALA A 96 19.40 -13.60 5.00
N PRO A 97 20.35 -12.76 4.54
CA PRO A 97 20.03 -11.56 3.76
C PRO A 97 19.15 -11.82 2.54
N GLU A 98 19.37 -12.93 1.84
CA GLU A 98 18.59 -13.37 0.67
C GLU A 98 17.16 -13.82 1.01
N GLU A 99 16.87 -14.10 2.28
CA GLU A 99 15.55 -14.53 2.75
C GLU A 99 14.82 -13.45 3.55
N ALA A 100 15.54 -12.41 3.98
CA ALA A 100 15.00 -11.33 4.80
C ALA A 100 13.87 -10.55 4.10
N ALA A 101 13.82 -10.55 2.77
CA ALA A 101 12.77 -9.88 1.99
C ALA A 101 11.46 -10.70 1.90
N LYS A 102 11.54 -12.04 1.90
CA LYS A 102 10.39 -12.93 1.64
C LYS A 102 9.18 -12.65 2.55
N PRO A 103 9.34 -12.46 3.88
CA PRO A 103 8.19 -12.16 4.73
C PRO A 103 7.45 -10.89 4.33
N PHE A 104 8.14 -9.89 3.78
CA PHE A 104 7.56 -8.62 3.34
C PHE A 104 6.93 -8.72 1.95
N GLU A 105 7.42 -9.60 1.07
CA GLU A 105 6.78 -9.89 -0.23
C GLU A 105 5.39 -10.52 -0.07
N GLU A 106 5.23 -11.33 0.98
CA GLU A 106 3.97 -11.98 1.32
C GLU A 106 3.12 -11.14 2.30
N ALA A 107 3.67 -10.03 2.81
CA ALA A 107 3.01 -9.22 3.82
C ALA A 107 1.82 -8.45 3.24
N ARG A 108 0.77 -8.29 4.05
CA ARG A 108 -0.44 -7.55 3.66
C ARG A 108 -1.13 -6.91 4.85
N VAL A 109 -1.94 -5.90 4.57
CA VAL A 109 -2.91 -5.34 5.52
C VAL A 109 -4.15 -6.24 5.57
N ALA A 110 -4.30 -7.01 6.65
CA ALA A 110 -5.45 -7.87 6.86
C ALA A 110 -6.69 -7.06 7.28
N GLU A 111 -6.52 -6.14 8.23
CA GLU A 111 -7.59 -5.31 8.79
C GLU A 111 -7.09 -3.87 8.88
N LEU A 112 -8.01 -2.91 8.71
CA LEU A 112 -7.71 -1.50 8.90
C LEU A 112 -8.95 -0.77 9.42
N GLU A 113 -8.77 -0.07 10.53
CA GLU A 113 -9.79 0.77 11.15
C GLU A 113 -9.28 2.21 11.19
N GLU A 114 -9.98 3.13 10.52
CA GLU A 114 -9.65 4.56 10.51
C GLU A 114 -10.62 5.33 11.39
N SER A 115 -10.08 6.28 12.16
CA SER A 115 -10.85 7.19 13.01
C SER A 115 -10.11 8.52 13.19
N GLY A 116 -10.57 9.55 12.49
CA GLY A 116 -10.20 10.94 12.75
C GLY A 116 -8.73 11.27 12.43
N GLY A 117 -8.17 10.71 11.35
CA GLY A 117 -6.78 10.98 10.95
C GLY A 117 -5.75 10.06 11.61
N ILE A 118 -6.21 9.03 12.32
CA ILE A 118 -5.42 7.91 12.82
C ILE A 118 -6.08 6.64 12.29
N ALA A 119 -5.29 5.68 11.84
CA ALA A 119 -5.75 4.35 11.48
C ALA A 119 -4.95 3.29 12.24
N ARG A 120 -5.59 2.19 12.62
CA ARG A 120 -4.92 0.97 13.09
C ARG A 120 -4.97 -0.06 12.00
N ALA A 121 -3.83 -0.63 11.65
CA ALA A 121 -3.70 -1.63 10.62
C ALA A 121 -3.12 -2.92 11.21
N THR A 122 -3.83 -4.03 11.01
CA THR A 122 -3.32 -5.36 11.33
C THR A 122 -2.56 -5.89 10.13
N LEU A 123 -1.27 -6.13 10.31
CA LEU A 123 -0.38 -6.71 9.32
C LEU A 123 -0.33 -8.22 9.47
N GLU A 124 -0.29 -8.93 8.35
CA GLU A 124 0.03 -10.35 8.28
C GLU A 124 1.30 -10.54 7.46
N ALA A 125 2.27 -11.27 8.00
CA ALA A 125 3.48 -11.69 7.28
C ALA A 125 3.76 -13.16 7.62
N GLY A 126 3.36 -14.07 6.72
CA GLY A 126 3.36 -15.51 7.00
C GLY A 126 2.47 -15.87 8.20
N ALA A 127 3.06 -16.49 9.22
CA ALA A 127 2.35 -16.86 10.46
C ALA A 127 2.37 -15.76 11.55
N ARG A 128 2.97 -14.59 11.26
CA ARG A 128 3.04 -13.48 12.20
C ARG A 128 1.95 -12.46 11.92
N ARG A 129 1.45 -11.87 12.99
CA ARG A 129 0.58 -10.70 12.97
C ARG A 129 1.17 -9.62 13.86
N SER A 130 1.06 -8.38 13.43
CA SER A 130 1.33 -7.22 14.26
C SER A 130 0.29 -6.14 13.99
N GLU A 131 0.07 -5.27 14.97
CA GLU A 131 -0.73 -4.07 14.79
C GLU A 131 0.23 -2.88 14.64
N VAL A 132 -0.05 -2.04 13.65
CA VAL A 132 0.63 -0.75 13.48
C VAL A 132 -0.40 0.37 13.47
N GLU A 133 0.02 1.53 13.93
CA GLU A 133 -0.76 2.75 13.83
C GLU A 133 -0.30 3.53 12.60
N VAL A 134 -1.20 4.22 11.93
CA VAL A 134 -0.92 5.07 10.79
C VAL A 134 -1.50 6.42 11.12
N GLU A 135 -0.69 7.45 11.15
CA GLU A 135 -1.12 8.81 11.48
C GLU A 135 -1.03 9.73 10.27
N ARG A 136 -1.98 10.66 10.15
CA ARG A 136 -1.96 11.72 9.15
C ARG A 136 -1.07 12.88 9.64
N VAL A 137 0.09 13.05 9.01
CA VAL A 137 1.02 14.17 9.23
C VAL A 137 0.98 15.09 8.02
N GLY A 138 0.30 16.24 8.17
CA GLY A 138 0.01 17.12 7.05
C GLY A 138 -0.92 16.45 6.03
N SER A 139 -0.48 16.32 4.78
CA SER A 139 -1.22 15.64 3.71
C SER A 139 -0.76 14.20 3.47
N ARG A 140 0.00 13.60 4.39
CA ARG A 140 0.59 12.26 4.22
C ARG A 140 0.17 11.36 5.37
N TRP A 141 -0.06 10.09 5.06
CA TRP A 141 -0.20 9.03 6.05
C TRP A 141 1.17 8.40 6.28
N LEU A 142 1.58 8.32 7.54
CA LEU A 142 2.86 7.76 7.96
C LEU A 142 2.62 6.65 8.98
N VAL A 143 3.40 5.58 8.88
CA VAL A 143 3.32 4.45 9.81
C VAL A 143 4.05 4.82 11.10
N ASN A 144 3.29 4.77 12.18
CA ASN A 144 3.73 4.85 13.54
C ASN A 144 3.83 3.44 14.13
N ASN A 145 4.85 3.18 14.94
CA ASN A 145 4.97 1.91 15.64
C ASN A 145 4.32 2.06 17.03
N PRO A 146 3.14 1.47 17.29
CA PRO A 146 2.67 1.31 18.65
C PRO A 146 3.49 0.15 19.22
N ALA A 147 4.68 0.46 19.76
CA ALA A 147 5.47 -0.53 20.47
C ALA A 147 4.75 -0.90 21.79
N VAL A 148 3.62 -1.60 21.69
CA VAL A 148 2.93 -2.21 22.81
C VAL A 148 2.58 -3.63 22.36
N PRO A 149 3.27 -4.64 22.90
CA PRO A 149 2.85 -6.02 22.75
C PRO A 149 1.39 -6.14 23.21
N THR A 150 0.50 -6.62 22.34
CA THR A 150 -0.78 -7.14 22.79
C THR A 150 -0.50 -8.49 23.45
N ASP A 151 -0.59 -8.53 24.79
CA ASP A 151 -0.51 -9.75 25.61
C ASP A 151 -1.56 -10.81 25.21
#